data_AF-A0A950Z4N4-F1
#
_entry.id   AF-A0A950Z4N4-F1
#
_cell.length_a   1.000
_cell.length_b   1.000
_cell.length_c   1.000
_cell.angle_alpha   90.00
_cell.angle_beta   90.00
_cell.angle_gamma   90.00
#
_symmetry.space_group_name_H-M   'P 1'
#
loop_
_entity.id
_entity.type
_entity.pdbx_description
1 polymer ?
#
loop_
_entity_poly.entity_id
_entity_poly.type
_entity_poly.pdbx_seq_one_letter_code
_entity_poly.pdbx_strand_id
1 'polypeptide(L)'
;MQGQPAFLAMQAEGREWTRIFSRRTAALFDYVFTDSETWTDDHGKRMRLWIPEEVGFIAEPEQFMETLVDRTMGILENEPIDIYANPTFLPQQIAKDYDTLWTEERMQKVVRTAARNQIAIELNNRYRIPSPKFVGLAKAAGCKFSFGSNNKGASDLGRCEYGLQIVNECKLGWQDFFVPGAWTARAIARKGALLPA
;
A
#
# COMPACT_ATOMS: atom_id res chain seq x y z
N MET A 1 -14.30 -14.88 -14.84
CA MET A 1 -14.25 -13.42 -15.12
C MET A 1 -13.81 -13.07 -16.54
N GLN A 2 -13.40 -14.04 -17.38
CA GLN A 2 -13.02 -13.76 -18.77
C GLN A 2 -14.17 -13.06 -19.54
N GLY A 3 -13.85 -11.96 -20.25
CA GLY A 3 -14.81 -11.16 -21.00
C GLY A 3 -15.56 -10.09 -20.18
N GLN A 4 -15.31 -9.97 -18.88
CA GLN A 4 -15.86 -8.88 -18.07
C GLN A 4 -14.95 -7.64 -18.14
N PRO A 5 -15.50 -6.40 -18.09
CA PRO A 5 -14.71 -5.17 -18.09
C PRO A 5 -14.10 -4.90 -16.70
N ALA A 6 -13.41 -5.88 -16.14
CA ALA A 6 -12.82 -5.83 -14.81
C ALA A 6 -11.41 -6.40 -14.83
N PHE A 7 -10.48 -5.70 -14.17
CA PHE A 7 -9.12 -6.17 -13.97
C PHE A 7 -9.08 -7.27 -12.90
N LEU A 8 -8.23 -8.26 -13.10
CA LEU A 8 -7.91 -9.31 -12.13
C LEU A 8 -6.74 -8.87 -11.27
N ALA A 9 -6.95 -8.82 -9.97
CA ALA A 9 -5.93 -8.39 -9.01
C ALA A 9 -5.45 -9.56 -8.16
N MET A 10 -4.17 -9.55 -7.78
CA MET A 10 -3.63 -10.38 -6.72
C MET A 10 -3.32 -9.51 -5.51
N GLN A 11 -3.96 -9.81 -4.37
CA GLN A 11 -3.52 -9.30 -3.07
C GLN A 11 -2.40 -10.21 -2.56
N ALA A 12 -1.19 -9.68 -2.50
CA ALA A 12 -0.04 -10.35 -1.95
C ALA A 12 0.03 -10.07 -0.44
N GLU A 13 0.10 -11.11 0.38
CA GLU A 13 0.08 -10.99 1.84
C GLU A 13 1.24 -11.74 2.51
N GLY A 14 1.57 -11.34 3.74
CA GLY A 14 2.47 -12.08 4.62
C GLY A 14 3.97 -12.01 4.31
N ARG A 15 4.43 -11.25 3.31
CA ARG A 15 5.83 -11.23 2.82
C ARG A 15 6.31 -12.56 2.21
N GLU A 16 5.88 -13.70 2.74
CA GLU A 16 6.20 -15.04 2.25
C GLU A 16 5.66 -15.31 0.84
N TRP A 17 4.69 -14.53 0.36
CA TRP A 17 4.12 -14.68 -0.98
C TRP A 17 5.18 -14.72 -2.08
N THR A 18 6.29 -13.97 -1.89
CA THR A 18 7.43 -13.93 -2.81
C THR A 18 8.15 -15.26 -2.95
N ARG A 19 7.95 -16.21 -2.02
CA ARG A 19 8.52 -17.56 -2.03
C ARG A 19 7.49 -18.64 -2.38
N ILE A 20 6.20 -18.33 -2.21
CA ILE A 20 5.10 -19.27 -2.40
C ILE A 20 4.58 -19.23 -3.84
N PHE A 21 4.41 -18.03 -4.41
CA PHE A 21 3.83 -17.87 -5.74
C PHE A 21 4.91 -17.67 -6.79
N SER A 22 4.85 -18.46 -7.86
CA SER A 22 5.75 -18.29 -8.99
C SER A 22 5.42 -17.04 -9.80
N ARG A 23 6.43 -16.57 -10.54
CA ARG A 23 6.31 -15.53 -11.55
C ARG A 23 5.21 -15.85 -12.54
N ARG A 24 5.11 -17.11 -13.00
CA ARG A 24 4.07 -17.55 -13.93
C ARG A 24 2.67 -17.37 -13.35
N THR A 25 2.47 -17.71 -12.08
CA THR A 25 1.17 -17.55 -11.40
C THR A 25 0.83 -16.08 -11.23
N ALA A 26 1.77 -15.27 -10.74
CA ALA A 26 1.55 -13.84 -10.54
C ALA A 26 1.29 -13.10 -11.87
N ALA A 27 1.86 -13.58 -12.99
CA ALA A 27 1.64 -13.00 -14.32
C ALA A 27 0.21 -13.18 -14.87
N LEU A 28 -0.61 -14.04 -14.26
CA LEU A 28 -2.02 -14.23 -14.63
C LEU A 28 -2.91 -13.05 -14.22
N PHE A 29 -2.42 -12.17 -13.35
CA PHE A 29 -3.14 -11.01 -12.86
C PHE A 29 -2.74 -9.74 -13.63
N ASP A 30 -3.68 -8.81 -13.73
CA ASP A 30 -3.46 -7.51 -14.38
C ASP A 30 -2.59 -6.60 -13.53
N TYR A 31 -2.69 -6.71 -12.20
CA TYR A 31 -1.85 -6.01 -11.25
C TYR A 31 -1.73 -6.76 -9.92
N VAL A 32 -0.67 -6.46 -9.17
CA VAL A 32 -0.42 -6.99 -7.82
C VAL A 32 -0.42 -5.84 -6.82
N PHE A 33 -1.01 -6.04 -5.65
CA PHE A 33 -0.97 -5.06 -4.56
C PHE A 33 -0.69 -5.72 -3.22
N THR A 34 -0.14 -4.94 -2.29
CA THR A 34 0.13 -5.36 -0.91
C THR A 34 0.16 -4.13 0.00
N ASP A 35 0.11 -4.35 1.31
CA ASP A 35 0.32 -3.34 2.34
C ASP A 35 1.56 -3.66 3.18
N SER A 36 1.81 -2.86 4.22
CA SER A 36 2.88 -3.09 5.20
C SER A 36 2.31 -3.40 6.59
N GLU A 37 1.16 -4.07 6.63
CA GLU A 37 0.44 -4.38 7.87
C GLU A 37 0.71 -5.80 8.38
N THR A 38 1.31 -6.67 7.56
CA THR A 38 1.73 -8.01 7.98
C THR A 38 3.25 -8.18 7.90
N TRP A 39 3.90 -8.36 9.04
CA TRP A 39 5.34 -8.59 9.15
C TRP A 39 5.74 -9.25 10.49
N THR A 40 6.97 -9.72 10.57
CA THR A 40 7.57 -10.25 11.81
C THR A 40 8.49 -9.18 12.41
N ASP A 41 8.32 -8.87 13.68
CA ASP A 41 9.17 -7.91 14.39
C ASP A 41 10.60 -8.44 14.62
N ASP A 42 11.47 -7.58 15.12
CA ASP A 42 12.88 -7.92 15.40
C ASP A 42 13.03 -8.93 16.55
N HIS A 43 11.94 -9.27 17.24
CA HIS A 43 11.87 -10.29 18.30
C HIS A 43 11.24 -11.61 17.81
N GLY A 44 10.91 -11.73 16.52
CA GLY A 44 10.36 -12.95 15.93
C GLY A 44 8.84 -13.09 16.06
N LYS A 45 8.12 -12.07 16.54
CA LYS A 45 6.66 -12.09 16.67
C LYS A 45 6.02 -11.67 15.35
N ARG A 46 5.19 -12.54 14.77
CA ARG A 46 4.33 -12.17 13.62
C ARG A 46 3.25 -11.20 14.09
N MET A 47 3.07 -10.11 13.37
CA MET A 47 2.07 -9.10 13.64
C MET A 47 1.21 -8.84 12.41
N ARG A 48 -0.09 -8.73 12.65
CA ARG A 48 -1.06 -8.08 11.76
C ARG A 48 -1.52 -6.81 12.44
N LEU A 49 -1.17 -5.65 11.87
CA LEU A 49 -1.31 -4.36 12.54
C LEU A 49 -2.76 -3.98 12.89
N TRP A 50 -3.74 -4.61 12.23
CA TRP A 50 -5.17 -4.46 12.50
C TRP A 50 -5.72 -5.39 13.58
N ILE A 51 -4.92 -6.30 14.14
CA ILE A 51 -5.31 -7.23 15.22
C ILE A 51 -4.60 -6.80 16.52
N PRO A 52 -5.29 -6.12 17.46
CA PRO A 52 -4.67 -5.59 18.67
C PRO A 52 -3.88 -6.62 19.48
N GLU A 53 -4.39 -7.85 19.56
CA GLU A 53 -3.76 -8.95 20.30
C GLU A 53 -2.40 -9.36 19.70
N GLU A 54 -2.26 -9.27 18.37
CA GLU A 54 -1.01 -9.58 17.68
C GLU A 54 -0.01 -8.45 17.74
N VAL A 55 -0.46 -7.20 17.77
CA VAL A 55 0.42 -6.05 17.98
C VAL A 55 0.95 -6.06 19.42
N GLY A 56 0.09 -6.31 20.41
CA GLY A 56 0.45 -6.14 21.82
C GLY A 56 0.68 -4.67 22.18
N PHE A 57 1.17 -4.38 23.39
CA PHE A 57 1.37 -3.01 23.85
C PHE A 57 2.54 -2.32 23.14
N ILE A 58 2.29 -1.15 22.54
CA ILE A 58 3.34 -0.31 21.92
C ILE A 58 3.87 0.66 22.99
N ALA A 59 4.98 0.31 23.63
CA ALA A 59 5.62 1.15 24.65
C ALA A 59 6.32 2.37 24.05
N GLU A 60 6.99 2.19 22.90
CA GLU A 60 7.81 3.21 22.24
C GLU A 60 7.30 3.47 20.81
N PRO A 61 6.35 4.41 20.63
CA PRO A 61 5.76 4.69 19.31
C PRO A 61 6.78 5.09 18.24
N GLU A 62 7.83 5.84 18.60
CA GLU A 62 8.86 6.26 17.65
C GLU A 62 9.66 5.07 17.11
N GLN A 63 10.04 4.12 17.98
CA GLN A 63 10.70 2.89 17.57
C GLN A 63 9.79 2.05 16.67
N PHE A 64 8.50 1.96 17.00
CA PHE A 64 7.52 1.28 16.15
C PHE A 64 7.45 1.91 14.76
N MET A 65 7.48 3.25 14.67
CA MET A 65 7.48 3.96 13.40
C MET A 65 8.75 3.74 12.59
N GLU A 66 9.91 3.64 13.23
CA GLU A 66 11.17 3.30 12.54
C GLU A 66 11.07 1.92 11.89
N THR A 67 10.61 0.91 12.63
CA THR A 67 10.41 -0.43 12.10
C THR A 67 9.36 -0.45 10.99
N LEU A 68 8.20 0.21 11.18
CA LEU A 68 7.16 0.27 10.16
C LEU A 68 7.68 0.88 8.86
N VAL A 69 8.38 2.01 8.93
CA VAL A 69 8.97 2.66 7.76
C VAL A 69 10.02 1.76 7.11
N ASP A 70 10.87 1.10 7.89
CA ASP A 70 11.85 0.14 7.36
C ASP A 70 11.18 -1.02 6.61
N ARG A 71 10.12 -1.62 7.17
CA ARG A 71 9.35 -2.67 6.50
C ARG A 71 8.67 -2.18 5.23
N THR A 72 8.05 -0.99 5.26
CA THR A 72 7.51 -0.37 4.05
C THR A 72 8.60 -0.21 2.99
N MET A 73 9.82 0.17 3.35
CA MET A 73 10.93 0.28 2.40
C MET A 73 11.37 -1.05 1.83
N GLY A 74 11.52 -2.08 2.66
CA GLY A 74 11.79 -3.43 2.19
C GLY A 74 10.80 -3.88 1.12
N ILE A 75 9.52 -3.59 1.31
CA ILE A 75 8.44 -3.94 0.39
C ILE A 75 8.55 -3.16 -0.92
N LEU A 76 8.58 -1.82 -0.85
CA LEU A 76 8.58 -0.98 -2.05
C LEU A 76 9.85 -1.17 -2.89
N GLU A 77 10.97 -1.53 -2.27
CA GLU A 77 12.22 -1.82 -2.96
C GLU A 77 12.28 -3.25 -3.52
N ASN A 78 11.77 -4.25 -2.80
CA ASN A 78 12.09 -5.66 -3.09
C ASN A 78 10.90 -6.54 -3.43
N GLU A 79 9.69 -6.01 -3.54
CA GLU A 79 8.53 -6.79 -3.94
C GLU A 79 7.96 -6.37 -5.31
N PRO A 80 7.55 -7.33 -6.16
CA PRO A 80 6.95 -7.02 -7.45
C PRO A 80 5.46 -6.67 -7.29
N ILE A 81 5.21 -5.43 -6.82
CA ILE A 81 3.87 -4.86 -6.65
C ILE A 81 3.63 -3.62 -7.54
N ASP A 82 2.38 -3.38 -7.89
CA ASP A 82 1.90 -2.21 -8.65
C ASP A 82 1.26 -1.16 -7.74
N ILE A 83 0.58 -1.58 -6.66
CA ILE A 83 -0.09 -0.68 -5.71
C ILE A 83 0.35 -1.00 -4.28
N TYR A 84 0.65 0.05 -3.52
CA TYR A 84 0.81 0.01 -2.07
C TYR A 84 -0.52 0.39 -1.41
N ALA A 85 -1.18 -0.60 -0.83
CA ALA A 85 -2.47 -0.49 -0.15
C ALA A 85 -2.30 -0.07 1.32
N ASN A 86 -3.38 0.48 1.89
CA ASN A 86 -3.43 0.99 3.26
C ASN A 86 -2.20 1.86 3.64
N PRO A 87 -1.77 2.80 2.77
CA PRO A 87 -0.55 3.55 3.03
C PRO A 87 -0.70 4.33 4.32
N THR A 88 0.38 4.38 5.11
CA THR A 88 0.43 5.09 6.40
C THR A 88 -0.46 4.52 7.51
N PHE A 89 -0.98 3.30 7.37
CA PHE A 89 -1.78 2.65 8.42
C PHE A 89 -1.04 2.62 9.76
N LEU A 90 -1.76 2.88 10.85
CA LEU A 90 -1.27 2.77 12.22
C LEU A 90 -2.23 1.90 13.06
N PRO A 91 -1.71 1.02 13.93
CA PRO A 91 -2.52 0.32 14.92
C PRO A 91 -3.33 1.28 15.79
N GLN A 92 -4.51 0.85 16.24
CA GLN A 92 -5.45 1.67 17.01
C GLN A 92 -4.81 2.39 18.22
N GLN A 93 -3.84 1.76 18.88
CA GLN A 93 -3.16 2.30 20.06
C GLN A 93 -2.45 3.64 19.81
N ILE A 94 -1.88 3.81 18.62
CA ILE A 94 -1.09 4.99 18.25
C ILE A 94 -1.72 5.81 17.11
N ALA A 95 -2.85 5.35 16.56
CA ALA A 95 -3.55 6.03 15.47
C ALA A 95 -4.02 7.45 15.84
N LYS A 96 -4.28 7.73 17.12
CA LYS A 96 -4.62 9.09 17.59
C LYS A 96 -3.49 10.11 17.41
N ASP A 97 -2.25 9.63 17.33
CA ASP A 97 -1.04 10.44 17.21
C ASP A 97 -0.54 10.49 15.76
N TYR A 98 -1.39 10.13 14.78
CA TYR A 98 -1.04 9.93 13.37
C TYR A 98 -0.25 11.09 12.77
N ASP A 99 -0.71 12.34 12.91
CA ASP A 99 -0.06 13.51 12.30
C ASP A 99 1.29 13.83 12.95
N THR A 100 1.47 13.47 14.23
CA THR A 100 2.75 13.60 14.95
C THR A 100 3.73 12.52 14.49
N LEU A 101 3.27 11.27 14.40
CA LEU A 101 4.10 10.11 14.11
C LEU A 101 4.50 10.02 12.63
N TRP A 102 3.61 10.35 11.70
CA TRP A 102 3.95 10.47 10.29
C TRP A 102 4.61 11.82 10.00
N THR A 103 5.87 11.94 10.41
CA THR A 103 6.68 13.11 10.08
C THR A 103 6.84 13.25 8.58
N GLU A 104 7.05 14.49 8.13
CA GLU A 104 7.27 14.76 6.71
C GLU A 104 8.45 13.97 6.13
N GLU A 105 9.52 13.79 6.91
CA GLU A 105 10.68 13.00 6.53
C GLU A 105 10.30 11.53 6.23
N ARG A 106 9.52 10.91 7.13
CA ARG A 106 9.00 9.54 6.95
C ARG A 106 8.12 9.45 5.71
N MET A 107 7.19 10.39 5.54
CA MET A 107 6.30 10.45 4.37
C MET A 107 7.11 10.56 3.07
N GLN A 108 8.07 11.48 3.01
CA GLN A 108 8.90 11.68 1.83
C GLN A 108 9.76 10.45 1.50
N LYS A 109 10.27 9.73 2.51
CA LYS A 109 11.01 8.48 2.30
C LYS A 109 10.14 7.43 1.61
N VAL A 110 8.90 7.25 2.08
CA VAL A 110 7.93 6.34 1.46
C VAL A 110 7.59 6.77 0.04
N VAL A 111 7.23 8.04 -0.14
CA VAL A 111 6.83 8.63 -1.43
C VAL A 111 7.92 8.50 -2.49
N ARG A 112 9.16 8.91 -2.17
CA ARG A 112 10.27 8.87 -3.14
C ARG A 112 10.54 7.44 -3.61
N THR A 113 10.46 6.48 -2.69
CA THR A 113 10.69 5.08 -3.02
C THR A 113 9.56 4.51 -3.86
N ALA A 114 8.30 4.83 -3.56
CA ALA A 114 7.15 4.45 -4.39
C ALA A 114 7.26 5.03 -5.81
N ALA A 115 7.56 6.32 -5.93
CA ALA A 115 7.73 7.00 -7.22
C ALA A 115 8.85 6.37 -8.06
N ARG A 116 10.04 6.20 -7.48
CA ARG A 116 11.21 5.58 -8.14
C ARG A 116 10.91 4.17 -8.64
N ASN A 117 10.13 3.40 -7.88
CA ASN A 117 9.77 2.03 -8.23
C ASN A 117 8.47 1.92 -9.04
N GLN A 118 7.85 3.06 -9.37
CA GLN A 118 6.60 3.17 -10.12
C GLN A 118 5.46 2.37 -9.47
N ILE A 119 5.33 2.53 -8.15
CA ILE A 119 4.29 1.92 -7.33
C ILE A 119 3.24 2.98 -7.02
N ALA A 120 1.99 2.69 -7.33
CA ALA A 120 0.86 3.57 -7.05
C ALA A 120 0.48 3.51 -5.55
N ILE A 121 -0.13 4.57 -5.05
CA ILE A 121 -0.55 4.70 -3.65
C ILE A 121 -2.07 4.61 -3.56
N GLU A 122 -2.60 3.76 -2.70
CA GLU A 122 -4.05 3.66 -2.49
C GLU A 122 -4.60 4.84 -1.68
N LEU A 123 -5.74 5.37 -2.11
CA LEU A 123 -6.59 6.24 -1.31
C LEU A 123 -7.63 5.36 -0.61
N ASN A 124 -7.34 5.00 0.64
CA ASN A 124 -8.11 4.01 1.38
C ASN A 124 -9.33 4.65 2.07
N ASN A 125 -10.52 4.19 1.68
CA ASN A 125 -11.77 4.76 2.16
C ASN A 125 -12.12 4.37 3.60
N ARG A 126 -11.85 3.12 3.97
CA ARG A 126 -12.19 2.59 5.30
C ARG A 126 -11.42 3.32 6.40
N TYR A 127 -10.11 3.46 6.21
CA TYR A 127 -9.23 4.08 7.20
C TYR A 127 -9.04 5.57 7.00
N ARG A 128 -9.49 6.12 5.87
CA ARG A 128 -9.34 7.53 5.50
C ARG A 128 -7.86 7.96 5.52
N ILE A 129 -7.03 7.18 4.84
CA ILE A 129 -5.58 7.36 4.71
C ILE A 129 -5.16 7.27 3.23
N PRO A 130 -4.03 7.88 2.83
CA PRO A 130 -3.13 8.69 3.64
C PRO A 130 -3.55 10.16 3.68
N SER A 131 -3.06 10.95 4.64
CA SER A 131 -3.46 12.36 4.80
C SER A 131 -3.26 13.20 3.53
N PRO A 132 -4.00 14.32 3.36
CA PRO A 132 -3.80 15.24 2.24
C PRO A 132 -2.35 15.71 2.08
N LYS A 133 -1.62 15.88 3.19
CA LYS A 133 -0.19 16.20 3.19
C LYS A 133 0.63 15.13 2.45
N PHE A 134 0.42 13.86 2.78
CA PHE A 134 1.09 12.74 2.12
C PHE A 134 0.74 12.69 0.63
N VAL A 135 -0.54 12.85 0.29
CA VAL A 135 -1.02 12.82 -1.11
C VAL A 135 -0.39 13.96 -1.92
N GLY A 136 -0.27 15.16 -1.35
CA GLY A 136 0.42 16.28 -1.98
C GLY A 136 1.89 15.98 -2.29
N LEU A 137 2.62 15.38 -1.33
CA LEU A 137 4.00 14.93 -1.55
C LEU A 137 4.08 13.85 -2.64
N ALA A 138 3.19 12.85 -2.59
CA ALA A 138 3.12 11.76 -3.55
C ALA A 138 2.88 12.26 -4.98
N LYS A 139 1.93 13.18 -5.13
CA LYS A 139 1.63 13.83 -6.42
C LYS A 139 2.84 14.61 -6.94
N ALA A 140 3.48 15.41 -6.10
CA ALA A 140 4.66 16.19 -6.47
C ALA A 140 5.83 15.30 -6.91
N ALA A 141 5.95 14.09 -6.33
CA ALA A 141 6.95 13.10 -6.73
C ALA A 141 6.57 12.29 -7.99
N GLY A 142 5.37 12.48 -8.54
CA GLY A 142 4.90 11.79 -9.75
C GLY A 142 4.30 10.40 -9.50
N CYS A 143 3.94 10.06 -8.25
CA CYS A 143 3.17 8.85 -7.97
C CYS A 143 1.79 8.88 -8.66
N LYS A 144 1.25 7.69 -8.92
CA LYS A 144 -0.17 7.51 -9.26
C LYS A 144 -0.97 7.03 -8.07
N PHE A 145 -2.28 7.16 -8.16
CA PHE A 145 -3.22 6.79 -7.12
C PHE A 145 -4.20 5.71 -7.57
N SER A 146 -4.72 4.93 -6.62
CA SER A 146 -5.87 4.05 -6.80
C SER A 146 -6.92 4.37 -5.74
N PHE A 147 -8.18 4.00 -5.99
CA PHE A 147 -9.20 4.00 -4.93
C PHE A 147 -9.30 2.61 -4.31
N GLY A 148 -9.39 2.56 -2.99
CA GLY A 148 -9.65 1.33 -2.25
C GLY A 148 -10.82 1.51 -1.29
N SER A 149 -11.93 0.79 -1.51
CA SER A 149 -13.03 0.73 -0.55
C SER A 149 -12.62 0.03 0.74
N ASN A 150 -11.71 -0.95 0.64
CA ASN A 150 -11.29 -1.84 1.71
C ASN A 150 -12.49 -2.51 2.43
N ASN A 151 -13.41 -2.98 1.59
CA ASN A 151 -14.60 -3.73 1.98
C ASN A 151 -14.24 -5.19 2.27
N LYS A 152 -14.95 -5.81 3.20
CA LYS A 152 -14.77 -7.23 3.57
C LYS A 152 -15.60 -8.17 2.68
N GLY A 153 -16.63 -7.64 2.02
CA GLY A 153 -17.50 -8.41 1.15
C GLY A 153 -18.40 -7.53 0.30
N ALA A 154 -19.40 -8.13 -0.34
CA ALA A 154 -20.33 -7.40 -1.21
C ALA A 154 -21.22 -6.42 -0.43
N SER A 155 -21.55 -6.72 0.83
CA SER A 155 -22.48 -5.93 1.64
C SER A 155 -21.92 -4.59 2.13
N ASP A 156 -20.59 -4.46 2.20
CA ASP A 156 -19.91 -3.23 2.62
C ASP A 156 -19.10 -2.59 1.47
N LEU A 157 -19.31 -3.04 0.23
CA LEU A 157 -18.81 -2.35 -0.96
C LEU A 157 -19.55 -1.02 -1.11
N GLY A 158 -18.79 0.07 -1.13
CA GLY A 158 -19.32 1.42 -1.18
C GLY A 158 -18.48 2.35 -2.04
N ARG A 159 -19.01 3.56 -2.27
CA ARG A 159 -18.28 4.63 -2.94
C ARG A 159 -17.13 5.10 -2.06
N CYS A 160 -15.97 5.35 -2.67
CA CYS A 160 -14.77 5.83 -1.98
C CYS A 160 -14.87 7.33 -1.65
N GLU A 161 -15.77 7.70 -0.75
CA GLU A 161 -16.00 9.11 -0.33
C GLU A 161 -14.72 9.83 0.08
N TYR A 162 -13.85 9.16 0.84
CA TYR A 162 -12.57 9.74 1.22
C TYR A 162 -11.69 10.03 0.01
N GLY A 163 -11.62 9.08 -0.94
CA GLY A 163 -10.89 9.28 -2.18
C GLY A 163 -11.43 10.47 -2.97
N LEU A 164 -12.76 10.63 -3.06
CA LEU A 164 -13.38 11.79 -3.73
C LEU A 164 -13.07 13.12 -3.01
N GLN A 165 -13.03 13.11 -1.68
CA GLN A 165 -12.59 14.26 -0.90
C GLN A 165 -11.14 14.64 -1.24
N ILE A 166 -10.24 13.66 -1.22
CA ILE A 166 -8.82 13.86 -1.54
C ILE A 166 -8.61 14.35 -2.98
N VAL A 167 -9.40 13.85 -3.95
CA VAL A 167 -9.38 14.37 -5.33
C VAL A 167 -9.58 15.87 -5.37
N ASN A 168 -10.56 16.38 -4.63
CA ASN A 168 -10.85 17.82 -4.59
C ASN A 168 -9.77 18.60 -3.85
N GLU A 169 -9.38 18.15 -2.66
CA GLU A 169 -8.40 18.85 -1.81
C GLU A 169 -7.01 18.91 -2.45
N CYS A 170 -6.56 17.80 -3.04
CA CYS A 170 -5.24 17.69 -3.68
C CYS A 170 -5.27 17.98 -5.19
N LYS A 171 -6.43 18.41 -5.71
CA LYS A 171 -6.68 18.76 -7.11
C LYS A 171 -6.25 17.65 -8.08
N LEU A 172 -6.55 16.39 -7.75
CA LEU A 172 -6.15 15.24 -8.56
C LEU A 172 -6.97 15.18 -9.85
N GLY A 173 -6.29 14.96 -10.98
CA GLY A 173 -6.92 14.72 -12.28
C GLY A 173 -6.94 13.24 -12.62
N TRP A 174 -7.66 12.84 -13.68
CA TRP A 174 -7.67 11.44 -14.15
C TRP A 174 -6.27 10.92 -14.49
N GLN A 175 -5.36 11.81 -14.91
CA GLN A 175 -3.97 11.48 -15.21
C GLN A 175 -3.19 11.05 -13.97
N ASP A 176 -3.65 11.41 -12.77
CA ASP A 176 -3.00 11.05 -11.52
C ASP A 176 -3.37 9.61 -11.09
N PHE A 177 -4.28 8.92 -11.78
CA PHE A 177 -4.74 7.59 -11.40
C PHE A 177 -4.03 6.47 -12.17
N PHE A 178 -3.80 5.37 -11.45
CA PHE A 178 -3.20 4.16 -11.97
C PHE A 178 -4.21 3.38 -12.81
N VAL A 179 -3.77 2.95 -14.00
CA VAL A 179 -4.46 1.96 -14.83
C VAL A 179 -3.43 0.89 -15.18
N PRO A 180 -3.71 -0.41 -14.91
CA PRO A 180 -2.81 -1.50 -15.23
C PRO A 180 -2.27 -1.42 -16.66
N GLY A 181 -0.94 -1.39 -16.80
CA GLY A 181 -0.25 -1.35 -18.09
C GLY A 181 -0.24 0.00 -18.83
N ALA A 182 -0.94 1.03 -18.34
CA ALA A 182 -0.98 2.34 -19.00
C ALA A 182 0.11 3.32 -18.50
N TRP A 183 0.53 3.20 -17.24
CA TRP A 183 1.53 4.10 -16.64
C TRP A 183 2.96 3.56 -16.78
N THR A 184 3.15 2.28 -16.47
CA THR A 184 4.42 1.57 -16.56
C THR A 184 4.16 0.10 -16.89
N ALA A 185 5.21 -0.65 -17.25
CA ALA A 185 5.15 -2.10 -17.36
C ALA A 185 4.65 -2.70 -16.03
N ARG A 186 3.80 -3.75 -16.06
CA ARG A 186 3.27 -4.40 -14.85
C ARG A 186 4.38 -4.84 -13.88
N ALA A 187 4.09 -4.95 -12.59
CA ALA A 187 5.10 -5.25 -11.59
C ALA A 187 5.86 -6.55 -11.83
N ILE A 188 5.18 -7.57 -12.36
CA ILE A 188 5.80 -8.85 -12.73
C ILE A 188 6.79 -8.71 -13.89
N ALA A 189 6.61 -7.72 -14.77
CA ALA A 189 7.60 -7.38 -15.79
C ALA A 189 8.77 -6.57 -15.19
N ARG A 190 8.51 -5.66 -14.25
CA ARG A 190 9.56 -4.84 -13.60
C ARG A 190 10.46 -5.65 -12.67
N LYS A 191 9.88 -6.54 -11.86
CA LYS A 191 10.54 -7.20 -10.71
C LYS A 191 10.18 -8.68 -10.55
N GLY A 192 9.50 -9.31 -11.50
CA GLY A 192 9.05 -10.71 -11.36
C GLY A 192 10.17 -11.74 -11.26
N ALA A 193 11.43 -11.38 -11.56
CA ALA A 193 12.59 -12.24 -11.32
C ALA A 193 12.88 -12.48 -9.82
N LEU A 194 12.25 -11.72 -8.93
CA LEU A 194 12.31 -11.91 -7.47
C LEU A 194 11.39 -13.03 -6.98
N LEU A 195 10.54 -13.57 -7.86
CA LEU A 195 9.66 -14.70 -7.57
C LEU A 195 10.27 -16.01 -8.11
N PRO A 196 9.92 -17.17 -7.54
CA PRO A 196 10.19 -18.48 -8.14
C PRO A 196 9.77 -18.53 -9.60
N ALA A 197 10.48 -19.29 -10.42
CA ALA A 197 10.18 -19.44 -11.85
C ALA A 197 8.75 -19.95 -12.10
#